data_AF-A0A6A4DPC3-F1
#
_entry.id   AF-A0A6A4DPC3-F1
#
_cell.length_a   1.000
_cell.length_b   1.000
_cell.length_c   1.000
_cell.angle_alpha   90.00
_cell.angle_beta   90.00
_cell.angle_gamma   90.00
#
_symmetry.space_group_name_H-M   'P 1'
#
loop_
_entity.id
_entity.type
_entity.pdbx_description
1 polymer ?
#
loop_
_entity_poly.entity_id
_entity_poly.type
_entity_poly.pdbx_seq_one_letter_code
_entity_poly.pdbx_strand_id
1 'polypeptide(L)'
;MNASVLKEFPERFAWWMYITRMPFCKTEHHALVETLQVLSPGISVPSAYQLTNPSLDVAYNKSIVGLTVKLVGRVVTLETDGRTDINGMTDVIYMAVSGNLSYFLESVYTGAQIHDTLSVVADVKRVLLKYKNIEFGSVVTDNTSANKAVWENLQSEFPKVFFRGAKNPNEDNLEEYPQYWLTSEASKLNRSNTKTTRTFMIG
;
A
#
# COMPACT_ATOMS: atom_id res chain seq x y z
N MET A 1 -5.64 32.34 -10.59
CA MET A 1 -4.90 31.18 -11.14
C MET A 1 -5.28 30.97 -12.60
N ASN A 2 -4.36 30.48 -13.44
CA ASN A 2 -4.66 30.10 -14.82
C ASN A 2 -5.58 28.86 -14.82
N ALA A 3 -6.61 28.84 -15.67
CA ALA A 3 -7.56 27.73 -15.81
C ALA A 3 -6.87 26.39 -16.15
N SER A 4 -5.69 26.41 -16.80
CA SER A 4 -4.90 25.21 -17.04
C SER A 4 -4.33 24.59 -15.75
N VAL A 5 -3.86 25.43 -14.81
CA VAL A 5 -3.28 24.99 -13.53
C VAL A 5 -4.33 24.35 -12.62
N LEU A 6 -5.57 24.87 -12.66
CA LEU A 6 -6.69 24.30 -11.90
C LEU A 6 -7.12 22.91 -12.42
N LYS A 7 -6.88 22.61 -13.71
CA LYS A 7 -7.14 21.28 -14.27
C LYS A 7 -6.11 20.23 -13.84
N GLU A 8 -4.88 20.64 -13.55
CA GLU A 8 -3.82 19.72 -13.08
C GLU A 8 -3.87 19.45 -11.57
N PHE A 9 -4.55 20.32 -10.80
CA PHE A 9 -4.58 20.22 -9.35
C PHE A 9 -5.06 18.86 -8.83
N PRO A 10 -6.18 18.28 -9.31
CA PRO A 10 -6.66 16.99 -8.81
C PRO A 10 -5.63 15.87 -8.96
N GLU A 11 -4.94 15.79 -10.10
CA GLU A 11 -3.93 14.76 -10.37
C GLU A 11 -2.69 14.95 -9.49
N ARG A 12 -2.22 16.19 -9.34
CA ARG A 12 -1.08 16.51 -8.48
C ARG A 12 -1.39 16.27 -7.00
N PHE A 13 -2.60 16.59 -6.58
CA PHE A 13 -3.08 16.37 -5.22
C PHE A 13 -3.26 14.87 -4.93
N ALA A 14 -3.83 14.10 -5.87
CA ALA A 14 -3.90 12.64 -5.76
C ALA A 14 -2.50 12.00 -5.67
N TRP A 15 -1.55 12.47 -6.49
CA TRP A 15 -0.16 12.02 -6.40
C TRP A 15 0.47 12.35 -5.06
N TRP A 16 0.29 13.57 -4.55
CA TRP A 16 0.77 13.97 -3.22
C TRP A 16 0.20 13.06 -2.14
N MET A 17 -1.13 12.90 -2.08
CA MET A 17 -1.82 12.01 -1.14
C MET A 17 -1.26 10.58 -1.19
N TYR A 18 -0.99 10.07 -2.39
CA TYR A 18 -0.44 8.74 -2.60
C TYR A 18 1.01 8.62 -2.06
N ILE A 19 1.90 9.56 -2.38
CA ILE A 19 3.32 9.48 -1.97
C ILE A 19 3.55 9.84 -0.51
N THR A 20 2.80 10.82 0.02
CA THR A 20 2.85 11.20 1.44
C THR A 20 1.99 10.32 2.28
N ARG A 21 1.28 9.39 1.64
CA ARG A 21 0.72 8.28 2.36
C ARG A 21 -0.35 8.84 3.34
N MET A 22 -1.18 9.76 2.85
CA MET A 22 -2.22 10.42 3.65
C MET A 22 -3.56 9.67 3.58
N PRO A 23 -4.30 9.52 4.69
CA PRO A 23 -5.65 8.96 4.67
C PRO A 23 -6.60 9.83 3.86
N PHE A 24 -7.50 9.26 3.04
CA PHE A 24 -8.43 10.07 2.25
C PHE A 24 -9.40 10.91 3.09
N CYS A 25 -9.71 10.51 4.32
CA CYS A 25 -10.52 11.35 5.22
C CYS A 25 -9.86 12.72 5.50
N LYS A 26 -8.55 12.88 5.27
CA LYS A 26 -7.86 14.16 5.41
C LYS A 26 -8.17 15.15 4.29
N THR A 27 -8.68 14.71 3.15
CA THR A 27 -8.90 15.60 1.98
C THR A 27 -10.05 16.56 2.23
N GLU A 28 -10.98 16.16 3.09
CA GLU A 28 -12.16 16.94 3.51
C GLU A 28 -11.96 17.61 4.87
N HIS A 29 -10.76 17.52 5.46
CA HIS A 29 -10.46 18.15 6.73
C HIS A 29 -10.55 19.68 6.60
N HIS A 30 -11.39 20.32 7.42
CA HIS A 30 -11.68 21.76 7.34
C HIS A 30 -10.42 22.64 7.27
N ALA A 31 -9.43 22.40 8.14
CA ALA A 31 -8.19 23.17 8.14
C ALA A 31 -7.41 23.12 6.81
N LEU A 32 -7.42 21.96 6.11
CA LEU A 32 -6.78 21.85 4.80
C LEU A 32 -7.55 22.64 3.75
N VAL A 33 -8.88 22.50 3.74
CA VAL A 33 -9.76 23.20 2.80
C VAL A 33 -9.66 24.72 2.98
N GLU A 34 -9.72 25.20 4.22
CA GLU A 34 -9.57 26.62 4.57
C GLU A 34 -8.20 27.16 4.12
N THR A 35 -7.12 26.43 4.40
CA THR A 35 -5.76 26.81 3.98
C THR A 35 -5.66 26.93 2.46
N LEU A 36 -6.22 25.98 1.71
CA LEU A 36 -6.19 26.00 0.25
C LEU A 36 -7.08 27.12 -0.32
N GLN A 37 -8.22 27.42 0.32
CA GLN A 37 -9.10 28.52 -0.08
C GLN A 37 -8.45 29.90 0.12
N VAL A 38 -7.63 30.08 1.16
CA VAL A 38 -6.82 31.31 1.33
C VAL A 38 -5.87 31.52 0.16
N LEU A 39 -5.21 30.45 -0.29
CA LEU A 39 -4.25 30.51 -1.40
C LEU A 39 -4.93 30.72 -2.77
N SER A 40 -6.09 30.12 -2.97
CA SER A 40 -6.87 30.27 -4.20
C SER A 40 -8.36 30.16 -3.92
N PRO A 41 -9.07 31.30 -3.78
CA PRO A 41 -10.51 31.32 -3.65
C PRO A 41 -11.18 30.59 -4.82
N GLY A 42 -12.04 29.61 -4.51
CA GLY A 42 -12.72 28.77 -5.51
C GLY A 42 -11.98 27.49 -5.90
N ILE A 43 -10.87 27.15 -5.24
CA ILE A 43 -10.26 25.82 -5.42
C ILE A 43 -11.22 24.73 -4.91
N SER A 44 -11.41 23.70 -5.73
CA SER A 44 -12.19 22.51 -5.36
C SER A 44 -11.22 21.39 -5.02
N VAL A 45 -11.21 20.99 -3.74
CA VAL A 45 -10.40 19.86 -3.27
C VAL A 45 -11.11 18.57 -3.66
N PRO A 46 -10.42 17.61 -4.29
CA PRO A 46 -11.00 16.31 -4.58
C PRO A 46 -11.54 15.66 -3.31
N SER A 47 -12.80 15.23 -3.35
CA SER A 47 -13.39 14.44 -2.26
C SER A 47 -12.70 13.09 -2.14
N ALA A 48 -12.87 12.43 -0.99
CA ALA A 48 -12.38 11.07 -0.82
C ALA A 48 -12.88 10.17 -1.95
N TYR A 49 -14.15 10.30 -2.35
CA TYR A 49 -14.73 9.56 -3.48
C TYR A 49 -14.05 9.85 -4.82
N GLN A 50 -13.71 11.11 -5.13
CA GLN A 50 -13.03 11.43 -6.39
C GLN A 50 -11.60 10.89 -6.44
N LEU A 51 -10.97 10.71 -5.28
CA LEU A 51 -9.65 10.13 -5.14
C LEU A 51 -9.65 8.60 -5.18
N THR A 52 -10.68 7.93 -4.65
CA THR A 52 -10.80 6.45 -4.66
C THR A 52 -11.09 5.85 -6.04
N ASN A 53 -11.22 6.69 -7.06
CA ASN A 53 -11.67 6.37 -8.40
C ASN A 53 -10.47 6.48 -9.40
N PRO A 54 -10.61 6.71 -10.73
CA PRO A 54 -9.50 6.61 -11.70
C PRO A 54 -8.22 7.37 -11.33
N SER A 55 -8.33 8.45 -10.56
CA SER A 55 -7.20 9.24 -10.04
C SER A 55 -6.16 8.39 -9.29
N LEU A 56 -6.61 7.44 -8.46
CA LEU A 56 -5.71 6.53 -7.76
C LEU A 56 -5.04 5.55 -8.72
N ASP A 57 -5.80 4.99 -9.66
CA ASP A 57 -5.25 4.04 -10.63
C ASP A 57 -4.15 4.72 -11.47
N VAL A 58 -4.33 6.00 -11.82
CA VAL A 58 -3.28 6.79 -12.48
C VAL A 58 -2.06 6.97 -11.56
N ALA A 59 -2.27 7.34 -10.29
CA ALA A 59 -1.17 7.51 -9.33
C ALA A 59 -0.40 6.20 -9.07
N TYR A 60 -1.12 5.09 -8.92
CA TYR A 60 -0.56 3.74 -8.78
C TYR A 60 0.19 3.32 -10.04
N ASN A 61 -0.40 3.44 -11.23
CA ASN A 61 0.29 3.07 -12.46
C ASN A 61 1.56 3.91 -12.67
N LYS A 62 1.50 5.21 -12.32
CA LYS A 62 2.68 6.08 -12.33
C LYS A 62 3.74 5.63 -11.32
N SER A 63 3.36 5.16 -10.14
CA SER A 63 4.29 4.65 -9.14
C SER A 63 4.94 3.34 -9.60
N ILE A 64 4.20 2.42 -10.21
CA ILE A 64 4.72 1.16 -10.76
C ILE A 64 5.69 1.41 -11.92
N VAL A 65 5.36 2.32 -12.84
CA VAL A 65 6.27 2.71 -13.93
C VAL A 65 7.53 3.37 -13.38
N GLY A 66 7.40 4.25 -12.38
CA GLY A 66 8.56 4.88 -11.74
C GLY A 66 9.41 3.90 -10.92
N LEU A 67 8.78 2.88 -10.35
CA LEU A 67 9.43 1.85 -9.53
C LEU A 67 10.46 1.07 -10.34
N THR A 68 10.11 0.59 -11.53
CA THR A 68 11.02 -0.27 -12.30
C THR A 68 12.28 0.48 -12.70
N VAL A 69 12.14 1.76 -13.06
CA VAL A 69 13.28 2.64 -13.39
C VAL A 69 14.13 2.96 -12.16
N LYS A 70 13.51 3.27 -11.02
CA LYS A 70 14.24 3.70 -9.80
C LYS A 70 14.92 2.56 -9.06
N LEU A 71 14.44 1.33 -9.25
CA LEU A 71 15.00 0.13 -8.62
C LEU A 71 15.99 -0.62 -9.51
N VAL A 72 16.24 -0.18 -10.76
CA VAL A 72 17.26 -0.81 -11.62
C VAL A 72 18.62 -0.81 -10.92
N GLY A 73 19.26 -1.98 -10.87
CA GLY A 73 20.59 -2.17 -10.28
C GLY A 73 20.63 -2.07 -8.76
N ARG A 74 19.45 -2.02 -8.10
CA ARG A 74 19.35 -2.05 -6.64
C ARG A 74 18.89 -3.42 -6.18
N VAL A 75 19.42 -3.83 -5.03
CA VAL A 75 18.87 -4.98 -4.29
C VAL A 75 17.60 -4.52 -3.58
N VAL A 76 16.50 -5.23 -3.83
CA VAL A 76 15.18 -4.90 -3.28
C VAL A 76 14.75 -5.96 -2.28
N THR A 77 14.14 -5.51 -1.19
CA THR A 77 13.44 -6.35 -0.22
C THR A 77 11.95 -6.32 -0.52
N LEU A 78 11.33 -7.48 -0.63
CA LEU A 78 9.88 -7.63 -0.57
C LEU A 78 9.49 -7.70 0.91
N GLU A 79 8.76 -6.72 1.40
CA GLU A 79 8.19 -6.74 2.75
C GLU A 79 6.71 -7.11 2.68
N THR A 80 6.28 -8.01 3.57
CA THR A 80 4.89 -8.45 3.67
C THR A 80 4.37 -8.20 5.07
N ASP A 81 3.20 -7.57 5.19
CA ASP A 81 2.53 -7.35 6.47
C ASP A 81 1.09 -7.86 6.40
N GLY A 82 0.77 -8.82 7.26
CA GLY A 82 -0.57 -9.40 7.38
C GLY A 82 -1.33 -8.73 8.51
N ARG A 83 -2.47 -8.11 8.20
CA ARG A 83 -3.28 -7.40 9.19
C ARG A 83 -4.68 -7.99 9.27
N THR A 84 -5.06 -8.44 10.46
CA THR A 84 -6.42 -8.89 10.74
C THR A 84 -7.20 -7.76 11.41
N ASP A 85 -8.37 -7.44 10.88
CA ASP A 85 -9.28 -6.46 11.44
C ASP A 85 -10.05 -7.01 12.65
N ILE A 86 -10.81 -6.14 13.32
CA ILE A 86 -11.62 -6.51 14.50
C ILE A 86 -12.71 -7.56 14.21
N ASN A 87 -13.03 -7.79 12.94
CA ASN A 87 -14.02 -8.76 12.50
C ASN A 87 -13.37 -10.09 12.08
N GLY A 88 -12.05 -10.23 12.24
CA GLY A 88 -11.31 -11.42 11.79
C GLY A 88 -11.03 -11.45 10.29
N MET A 89 -11.25 -10.35 9.57
CA MET A 89 -10.96 -10.24 8.15
C MET A 89 -9.54 -9.80 7.95
N THR A 90 -8.82 -10.47 7.05
CA THR A 90 -7.38 -10.28 6.92
C THR A 90 -7.00 -9.78 5.53
N ASP A 91 -6.08 -8.82 5.50
CA ASP A 91 -5.42 -8.33 4.30
C ASP A 91 -3.90 -8.44 4.43
N VAL A 92 -3.23 -8.77 3.33
CA VAL A 92 -1.77 -8.83 3.25
C VAL A 92 -1.28 -7.73 2.33
N ILE A 93 -0.39 -6.89 2.84
CA ILE A 93 0.22 -5.78 2.10
C ILE A 93 1.62 -6.21 1.62
N TYR A 94 1.93 -5.92 0.36
CA TYR A 94 3.22 -6.18 -0.27
C TYR A 94 3.92 -4.89 -0.66
N MET A 95 5.15 -4.73 -0.20
CA MET A 95 5.98 -3.53 -0.41
C MET A 95 7.32 -3.88 -1.04
N ALA A 96 7.80 -3.08 -1.98
CA ALA A 96 9.18 -3.12 -2.46
C ALA A 96 9.99 -2.03 -1.75
N VAL A 97 11.04 -2.44 -1.02
CA VAL A 97 11.88 -1.57 -0.21
C VAL A 97 13.35 -1.66 -0.63
N SER A 98 14.01 -0.53 -0.82
CA SER A 98 15.45 -0.47 -1.11
C SER A 98 16.06 0.82 -0.56
N GLY A 99 16.82 0.71 0.53
CA GLY A 99 17.35 1.87 1.26
C GLY A 99 16.21 2.73 1.81
N ASN A 100 16.15 4.00 1.40
CA ASN A 100 15.10 4.95 1.79
C ASN A 100 13.89 4.96 0.83
N LEU A 101 13.84 4.04 -0.13
CA LEU A 101 12.74 3.93 -1.08
C LEU A 101 11.79 2.83 -0.64
N SER A 102 10.50 3.15 -0.55
CA SER A 102 9.44 2.19 -0.23
C SER A 102 8.25 2.40 -1.16
N TYR A 103 7.87 1.35 -1.88
CA TYR A 103 6.80 1.37 -2.86
C TYR A 103 5.75 0.32 -2.55
N PHE A 104 4.49 0.72 -2.60
CA PHE A 104 3.37 -0.21 -2.55
C PHE A 104 3.28 -1.01 -3.84
N LEU A 105 3.28 -2.33 -3.74
CA LEU A 105 3.10 -3.23 -4.87
C LEU A 105 1.63 -3.61 -5.02
N GLU A 106 1.07 -4.22 -3.99
CA GLU A 106 -0.33 -4.65 -3.96
C GLU A 106 -0.76 -4.99 -2.53
N SER A 107 -2.08 -5.12 -2.35
CA SER A 107 -2.67 -5.71 -1.15
C SER A 107 -3.64 -6.80 -1.60
N VAL A 108 -3.68 -7.90 -0.86
CA VAL A 108 -4.57 -9.04 -1.12
C VAL A 108 -5.47 -9.23 0.07
N TYR A 109 -6.78 -9.16 -0.16
CA TYR A 109 -7.77 -9.52 0.83
C TYR A 109 -7.95 -11.04 0.87
N THR A 110 -7.56 -11.67 1.98
CA THR A 110 -7.73 -13.11 2.19
C THR A 110 -9.03 -13.43 2.93
N GLY A 111 -9.76 -12.40 3.38
CA GLY A 111 -11.02 -12.54 4.08
C GLY A 111 -10.84 -13.22 5.44
N ALA A 112 -11.76 -14.12 5.81
CA ALA A 112 -11.66 -14.89 7.05
C ALA A 112 -10.72 -16.11 6.94
N GLN A 113 -10.02 -16.30 5.80
CA GLN A 113 -9.04 -17.37 5.68
C GLN A 113 -7.88 -17.07 6.62
N ILE A 114 -7.75 -17.93 7.64
CA ILE A 114 -6.57 -18.02 8.47
C ILE A 114 -5.39 -18.20 7.53
N HIS A 115 -4.35 -17.37 7.70
CA HIS A 115 -3.09 -17.51 6.98
C HIS A 115 -2.45 -18.86 7.31
N ASP A 116 -2.89 -19.90 6.61
CA ASP A 116 -2.17 -21.14 6.62
C ASP A 116 -0.84 -20.95 5.88
N THR A 117 0.11 -21.75 6.32
CA THR A 117 1.50 -21.70 5.89
C THR A 117 1.66 -21.77 4.36
N LEU A 118 0.79 -22.53 3.69
CA LEU A 118 0.85 -22.77 2.25
C LEU A 118 0.33 -21.58 1.45
N SER A 119 -0.68 -20.89 1.97
CA SER A 119 -1.25 -19.69 1.34
C SER A 119 -0.24 -18.56 1.30
N VAL A 120 0.52 -18.33 2.38
CA VAL A 120 1.56 -17.30 2.42
C VAL A 120 2.69 -17.62 1.43
N VAL A 121 3.14 -18.89 1.38
CA VAL A 121 4.17 -19.34 0.42
C VAL A 121 3.71 -19.10 -1.03
N ALA A 122 2.48 -19.50 -1.35
CA ALA A 122 1.91 -19.32 -2.68
C ALA A 122 1.81 -17.84 -3.05
N ASP A 123 1.40 -16.99 -2.10
CA ASP A 123 1.19 -15.57 -2.37
C ASP A 123 2.51 -14.81 -2.53
N VAL A 124 3.52 -15.09 -1.67
CA VAL A 124 4.88 -14.55 -1.85
C VAL A 124 5.45 -14.96 -3.20
N LYS A 125 5.33 -16.23 -3.58
CA LYS A 125 5.79 -16.72 -4.89
C LYS A 125 5.08 -16.00 -6.04
N ARG A 126 3.75 -15.81 -5.93
CA ARG A 126 2.96 -15.07 -6.92
C ARG A 126 3.47 -13.64 -7.08
N VAL A 127 3.77 -12.94 -5.98
CA VAL A 127 4.29 -11.56 -6.02
C VAL A 127 5.68 -11.52 -6.68
N LEU A 128 6.61 -12.38 -6.26
CA LEU A 128 7.95 -12.47 -6.85
C LEU A 128 7.90 -12.69 -8.37
N LEU A 129 7.00 -13.57 -8.83
CA LEU A 129 6.82 -13.85 -10.27
C LEU A 129 6.13 -12.71 -11.01
N LYS A 130 5.12 -12.07 -10.40
CA LYS A 130 4.39 -10.93 -10.99
C LYS A 130 5.34 -9.75 -11.21
N TYR A 131 6.23 -9.47 -10.25
CA TYR A 131 7.19 -8.37 -10.30
C TYR A 131 8.60 -8.83 -10.66
N LYS A 132 8.75 -9.84 -11.53
CA LYS A 132 10.04 -10.42 -11.96
C LYS A 132 11.06 -9.44 -12.58
N ASN A 133 10.62 -8.24 -12.96
CA ASN A 133 11.49 -7.17 -13.45
C ASN A 133 12.21 -6.42 -12.31
N ILE A 134 11.86 -6.71 -11.06
CA ILE A 134 12.53 -6.23 -9.85
C ILE A 134 13.53 -7.29 -9.40
N GLU A 135 14.77 -6.87 -9.13
CA GLU A 135 15.79 -7.74 -8.55
C GLU A 135 15.58 -7.82 -7.03
N PHE A 136 14.71 -8.74 -6.61
CA PHE A 136 14.54 -9.07 -5.20
C PHE A 136 15.77 -9.82 -4.69
N GLY A 137 16.43 -9.28 -3.66
CA GLY A 137 17.49 -9.98 -2.92
C GLY A 137 17.02 -10.50 -1.57
N SER A 138 15.87 -10.04 -1.07
CA SER A 138 15.31 -10.54 0.17
C SER A 138 13.78 -10.48 0.23
N VAL A 139 13.21 -11.34 1.07
CA VAL A 139 11.81 -11.30 1.51
C VAL A 139 11.78 -11.19 3.02
N VAL A 140 10.96 -10.27 3.54
CA VAL A 140 10.69 -10.09 4.96
C VAL A 140 9.21 -10.31 5.22
N THR A 141 8.90 -11.25 6.12
CA THR A 141 7.51 -11.51 6.55
C THR A 141 7.25 -11.04 7.98
N ASP A 142 5.99 -10.74 8.25
CA ASP A 142 5.43 -10.24 9.51
C ASP A 142 5.77 -11.09 10.75
N ASN A 143 5.81 -12.42 10.62
CA ASN A 143 6.09 -13.31 11.75
C ASN A 143 7.05 -14.46 11.41
N THR A 144 7.66 -15.02 12.46
CA THR A 144 8.68 -16.07 12.36
C THR A 144 8.16 -17.35 11.73
N SER A 145 6.90 -17.73 11.98
CA SER A 145 6.29 -18.95 11.44
C SER A 145 6.06 -18.84 9.93
N ALA A 146 5.52 -17.70 9.48
CA ALA A 146 5.39 -17.36 8.07
C ALA A 146 6.76 -17.34 7.38
N ASN A 147 7.77 -16.69 7.99
CA ASN A 147 9.10 -16.62 7.39
C ASN A 147 9.72 -18.00 7.21
N LYS A 148 9.66 -18.83 8.25
CA LYS A 148 10.24 -20.18 8.23
C LYS A 148 9.68 -20.98 7.05
N ALA A 149 8.37 -20.92 6.87
CA ALA A 149 7.72 -21.64 5.80
C ALA A 149 8.05 -21.11 4.41
N VAL A 150 8.04 -19.80 4.23
CA VAL A 150 8.43 -19.17 2.97
C VAL A 150 9.86 -19.56 2.63
N TRP A 151 10.77 -19.52 3.60
CA TRP A 151 12.15 -19.94 3.41
C TRP A 151 12.27 -21.42 3.01
N GLU A 152 11.68 -22.33 3.80
CA GLU A 152 11.78 -23.78 3.56
C GLU A 152 11.24 -24.19 2.19
N ASN A 153 10.21 -23.52 1.69
CA ASN A 153 9.56 -23.86 0.44
C ASN A 153 10.12 -23.12 -0.78
N LEU A 154 10.60 -21.88 -0.62
CA LEU A 154 11.01 -21.03 -1.76
C LEU A 154 12.52 -20.88 -1.93
N GLN A 155 13.35 -21.26 -0.95
CA GLN A 155 14.81 -21.08 -1.04
C GLN A 155 15.44 -21.84 -2.22
N SER A 156 14.94 -23.04 -2.53
CA SER A 156 15.43 -23.85 -3.65
C SER A 156 15.03 -23.27 -5.01
N GLU A 157 13.85 -22.66 -5.10
CA GLU A 157 13.34 -22.01 -6.31
C GLU A 157 13.95 -20.62 -6.54
N PHE A 158 14.28 -19.91 -5.46
CA PHE A 158 14.86 -18.57 -5.46
C PHE A 158 16.20 -18.54 -4.70
N PRO A 159 17.26 -19.20 -5.22
CA PRO A 159 18.52 -19.40 -4.48
C PRO A 159 19.31 -18.11 -4.22
N LYS A 160 18.98 -17.01 -4.91
CA LYS A 160 19.61 -15.70 -4.73
C LYS A 160 18.82 -14.78 -3.79
N VAL A 161 17.66 -15.22 -3.30
CA VAL A 161 16.80 -14.46 -2.41
C VAL A 161 17.01 -14.96 -0.98
N PHE A 162 17.22 -14.03 -0.07
CA PHE A 162 17.33 -14.28 1.36
C PHE A 162 15.98 -14.10 2.05
N PHE A 163 15.57 -15.05 2.88
CA PHE A 163 14.28 -15.01 3.59
C PHE A 163 14.49 -14.73 5.08
N ARG A 164 13.85 -13.69 5.61
CA ARG A 164 14.00 -13.28 7.02
C ARG A 164 12.66 -12.89 7.66
N GLY A 165 12.48 -13.21 8.94
CA GLY A 165 11.36 -12.67 9.71
C GLY A 165 11.62 -11.22 10.13
N ALA A 166 10.56 -10.42 10.26
CA ALA A 166 10.64 -9.09 10.86
C ALA A 166 11.17 -9.18 12.31
N LYS A 167 11.95 -8.17 12.74
CA LYS A 167 12.25 -7.97 14.16
C LYS A 167 11.00 -7.42 14.86
N ASN A 168 10.79 -7.81 16.10
CA ASN A 168 9.62 -7.45 16.91
C ASN A 168 9.39 -5.93 16.92
N PRO A 169 8.18 -5.40 16.63
CA PRO A 169 7.91 -3.97 16.56
C PRO A 169 8.01 -3.23 17.91
N ASN A 170 8.24 -3.95 19.01
CA ASN A 170 8.47 -3.36 20.33
C ASN A 170 9.89 -2.81 20.53
N GLU A 171 10.81 -3.02 19.58
CA GLU A 171 12.19 -2.50 19.64
C GLU A 171 12.42 -1.19 18.87
N ASP A 172 11.49 -0.79 17.99
CA ASP A 172 11.59 0.44 17.22
C ASP A 172 10.47 1.42 17.61
N ASN A 173 10.86 2.63 18.00
CA ASN A 173 9.94 3.73 18.29
C ASN A 173 8.94 3.88 17.13
N LEU A 174 7.67 3.61 17.42
CA LEU A 174 6.51 3.79 16.56
C LEU A 174 6.22 5.29 16.32
N GLU A 175 7.18 6.04 15.78
CA GLU A 175 6.86 7.29 15.10
C GLU A 175 6.15 6.96 13.79
N GLU A 176 4.82 6.94 13.89
CA GLU A 176 3.84 7.09 12.81
C GLU A 176 4.02 6.15 11.61
N TYR A 177 3.52 4.91 11.75
CA TYR A 177 2.84 4.27 10.63
C TYR A 177 1.36 4.69 10.70
N PRO A 178 0.86 5.62 9.86
CA PRO A 178 -0.57 5.91 9.82
C PRO A 178 -1.33 4.62 9.52
N GLN A 179 -2.11 4.15 10.50
CA GLN A 179 -2.90 2.92 10.46
C GLN A 179 -4.02 2.90 9.41
N TYR A 180 -4.00 3.79 8.41
CA TYR A 180 -5.15 4.16 7.59
C TYR A 180 -4.95 3.96 6.08
N TRP A 181 -4.02 3.07 5.67
CA TRP A 181 -3.76 2.71 4.26
C TRP A 181 -4.97 2.20 3.47
N LEU A 182 -6.07 1.88 4.15
CA LEU A 182 -7.23 1.19 3.59
C LEU A 182 -8.10 2.04 2.66
N THR A 183 -7.94 3.35 2.53
CA THR A 183 -8.99 4.12 1.84
C THR A 183 -9.08 3.86 0.34
N SER A 184 -8.08 3.27 -0.31
CA SER A 184 -8.02 3.15 -1.77
C SER A 184 -8.42 1.76 -2.29
N GLU A 185 -7.89 0.68 -1.71
CA GLU A 185 -8.28 -0.71 -2.02
C GLU A 185 -9.52 -1.16 -1.24
N ALA A 186 -9.77 -0.71 0.00
CA ALA A 186 -11.05 -0.99 0.68
C ALA A 186 -12.23 -0.32 -0.05
N SER A 187 -11.98 0.79 -0.75
CA SER A 187 -12.97 1.43 -1.64
C SER A 187 -13.23 0.63 -2.92
N LYS A 188 -12.23 -0.10 -3.43
CA LYS A 188 -12.41 -1.03 -4.56
C LYS A 188 -13.12 -2.31 -4.10
N LEU A 189 -12.81 -2.83 -2.90
CA LEU A 189 -13.52 -3.96 -2.28
C LEU A 189 -14.98 -3.63 -1.95
N ASN A 190 -15.29 -2.38 -1.59
CA ASN A 190 -16.68 -1.93 -1.39
C ASN A 190 -17.53 -1.99 -2.68
N ARG A 191 -16.91 -2.10 -3.86
CA ARG A 191 -17.63 -2.26 -5.14
C ARG A 191 -18.01 -3.70 -5.45
N SER A 192 -17.30 -4.70 -4.93
CA SER A 192 -17.65 -6.12 -5.17
C SER A 192 -18.73 -6.63 -4.21
N ASN A 193 -18.92 -5.97 -3.06
CA ASN A 193 -19.93 -6.33 -2.07
C ASN A 193 -21.01 -5.25 -1.96
N THR A 194 -21.88 -5.14 -2.96
CA THR A 194 -23.15 -4.41 -2.82
C THR A 194 -24.08 -5.17 -1.86
N LYS A 195 -23.87 -4.98 -0.56
CA LYS A 195 -24.85 -5.02 0.55
C LYS A 195 -24.08 -4.82 1.85
N THR A 196 -24.39 -3.73 2.55
CA THR A 196 -23.97 -3.35 3.92
C THR A 196 -22.91 -2.26 3.97
N THR A 197 -23.40 -1.03 3.87
CA THR A 197 -22.83 0.19 4.44
C THR A 197 -22.26 -0.07 5.84
N ARG A 198 -20.94 0.04 6.04
CA ARG A 198 -20.37 0.42 7.34
C ARG A 198 -19.17 1.33 7.15
N THR A 199 -19.40 2.57 7.58
CA THR A 199 -18.44 3.59 7.94
C THR A 199 -17.22 2.98 8.65
N PHE A 200 -16.02 3.14 8.09
CA PHE A 200 -14.77 2.95 8.82
C PHE A 200 -14.63 4.12 9.80
N MET A 201 -15.29 4.02 10.95
CA MET A 201 -15.01 4.85 12.13
C MET A 201 -14.08 4.06 13.05
N ILE A 202 -12.94 4.63 13.40
CA ILE A 202 -12.18 4.19 14.56
C ILE A 202 -11.72 5.45 15.28
N GLY A 203 -12.17 5.60 16.52
CA GLY A 203 -11.59 6.54 17.50
C GLY A 203 -10.39 5.94 18.21
#